data_AF-T1GM83-F1
#
_entry.id   AF-T1GM83-F1
#
_cell.length_a   1.000
_cell.length_b   1.000
_cell.length_c   1.000
_cell.angle_alpha   90.00
_cell.angle_beta   90.00
_cell.angle_gamma   90.00
#
_symmetry.space_group_name_H-M   'P 1'
#
loop_
_entity.id
_entity.type
_entity.pdbx_description
1 polymer ?
#
loop_
_entity_poly.entity_id
_entity_poly.type
_entity_poly.pdbx_seq_one_letter_code
_entity_poly.pdbx_strand_id
1 'polypeptide(L)'
;MFHILETGNNVFIYFLLALNIVNLTTCSTQDIYKNARLGHRIVQTKYGRLHGLILPLEHYRFLRPVEAFLGVPYATPPTKQNRFSPTRAPAPWDGIRISDKYSPVCPQRLPNIQNETAALEKMPRGGGTSQTKYLVMQTILTH
;
A
#
# COMPACT_ATOMS: atom_id res chain seq x y z
N MET A 1 -46.68 23.12 -28.25
CA MET A 1 -45.25 23.47 -28.02
C MET A 1 -44.96 23.48 -26.51
N PHE A 2 -45.02 22.32 -25.84
CA PHE A 2 -44.88 22.21 -24.38
C PHE A 2 -44.22 20.89 -23.89
N HIS A 3 -43.57 20.13 -24.78
CA HIS A 3 -43.07 18.77 -24.46
C HIS A 3 -41.53 18.64 -24.36
N ILE A 4 -40.78 19.74 -24.45
CA ILE A 4 -39.31 19.73 -24.58
C ILE A 4 -38.59 20.23 -23.31
N LEU A 5 -39.31 20.81 -22.33
CA LEU A 5 -38.69 21.44 -21.15
C LEU A 5 -38.55 20.52 -19.91
N GLU A 6 -39.26 19.39 -19.84
CA GLU A 6 -39.16 18.46 -18.69
C GLU A 6 -37.98 17.47 -18.77
N THR A 7 -37.47 17.22 -19.97
CA THR A 7 -36.35 16.29 -20.19
C THR A 7 -35.02 16.86 -19.71
N GLY A 8 -34.80 18.17 -19.86
CA GLY A 8 -33.56 18.85 -19.46
C GLY A 8 -33.26 18.77 -17.97
N ASN A 9 -34.26 19.02 -17.11
CA ASN A 9 -34.08 18.96 -15.65
C ASN A 9 -33.73 17.55 -15.17
N ASN A 10 -34.38 16.51 -15.70
CA ASN A 10 -34.09 15.13 -15.33
C ASN A 10 -32.65 14.74 -15.74
N VAL A 11 -32.23 15.04 -16.97
CA VAL A 11 -30.87 14.77 -17.44
C VAL A 11 -29.82 15.53 -16.60
N PHE A 12 -30.08 16.78 -16.23
CA PHE A 12 -29.18 17.57 -15.39
C PHE A 12 -29.08 17.01 -13.96
N ILE A 13 -30.20 16.56 -13.38
CA ILE A 13 -30.21 15.85 -12.09
C ILE A 13 -29.40 14.56 -12.17
N TYR A 14 -29.61 13.71 -13.19
CA TYR A 14 -28.80 12.48 -13.37
C TYR A 14 -27.31 12.79 -13.55
N PHE A 15 -26.94 13.87 -14.24
CA PHE A 15 -25.55 14.29 -14.40
C PHE A 15 -24.91 14.73 -13.07
N LEU A 16 -25.62 15.52 -12.27
CA LEU A 16 -25.16 15.91 -10.93
C LEU A 16 -25.11 14.73 -9.95
N LEU A 17 -26.06 13.80 -10.04
CA LEU A 17 -26.11 12.60 -9.19
C LEU A 17 -24.99 11.63 -9.57
N ALA A 18 -24.69 11.46 -10.85
CA ALA A 18 -23.53 10.71 -11.34
C ALA A 18 -22.20 11.33 -10.88
N LEU A 19 -22.05 12.66 -10.97
CA LEU A 19 -20.88 13.38 -10.43
C LEU A 19 -20.71 13.17 -8.92
N ASN A 20 -21.80 13.11 -8.14
CA ASN A 20 -21.73 12.82 -6.72
C ASN A 20 -21.38 11.33 -6.42
N ILE A 21 -21.88 10.37 -7.22
CA ILE A 21 -21.55 8.94 -7.05
C ILE A 21 -20.06 8.67 -7.34
N VAL A 22 -19.47 9.34 -8.33
CA VAL A 22 -18.02 9.22 -8.63
C VAL A 22 -17.16 9.60 -7.43
N ASN A 23 -17.56 10.61 -6.65
CA ASN A 23 -16.83 11.06 -5.46
C ASN A 23 -16.92 10.11 -4.25
N LEU A 24 -17.82 9.11 -4.25
CA LEU A 24 -18.01 8.18 -3.13
C LEU A 24 -17.18 6.89 -3.21
N THR A 25 -16.45 6.64 -4.31
CA THR A 25 -15.94 5.30 -4.64
C THR A 25 -14.45 5.05 -4.42
N THR A 26 -13.69 6.03 -3.92
CA THR A 26 -12.25 5.85 -3.60
C THR A 26 -11.99 5.70 -2.10
N CYS A 27 -12.36 4.55 -1.53
CA CYS A 27 -11.69 4.07 -0.32
C CYS A 27 -10.34 3.47 -0.75
N SER A 28 -9.31 4.32 -0.84
CA SER A 28 -7.99 3.90 -1.31
C SER A 28 -7.02 3.77 -0.15
N THR A 29 -6.09 2.81 -0.26
CA THR A 29 -4.94 2.74 0.67
C THR A 29 -4.10 4.03 0.68
N GLN A 30 -4.22 4.87 -0.36
CA GLN A 30 -3.61 6.21 -0.40
C GLN A 30 -4.09 7.13 0.73
N ASP A 31 -5.31 6.97 1.25
CA ASP A 31 -5.82 7.77 2.38
C ASP A 31 -5.13 7.48 3.72
N ILE A 32 -4.49 6.32 3.84
CA ILE A 32 -3.66 5.93 4.99
C ILE A 32 -2.30 6.64 4.95
N TYR A 33 -1.76 6.84 3.74
CA TYR A 33 -0.47 7.51 3.51
C TYR A 33 -0.60 9.03 3.35
N LYS A 34 -1.82 9.56 3.26
CA LYS A 34 -2.10 10.99 3.32
C LYS A 34 -1.57 11.56 4.63
N ASN A 35 -0.84 12.68 4.55
CA ASN A 35 -0.15 13.31 5.68
C ASN A 35 0.93 12.42 6.38
N ALA A 36 1.35 11.31 5.76
CA ALA A 36 2.47 10.51 6.27
C ALA A 36 3.76 11.35 6.29
N ARG A 37 4.51 11.24 7.37
CA ARG A 37 5.74 12.01 7.61
C ARG A 37 6.85 11.12 8.14
N LEU A 38 8.10 11.53 7.92
CA LEU A 38 9.25 10.82 8.47
C LEU A 38 9.17 10.81 10.00
N GLY A 39 9.50 9.67 10.62
CA GLY A 39 9.45 9.52 12.08
C GLY A 39 10.48 10.40 12.79
N HIS A 40 10.32 10.63 14.09
CA HIS A 40 11.36 11.30 14.88
C HIS A 40 12.48 10.33 15.30
N ARG A 41 12.18 9.03 15.40
CA ARG A 41 13.08 8.01 15.91
C ARG A 41 13.86 7.31 14.80
N ILE A 42 15.16 7.15 15.04
CA ILE A 42 16.03 6.24 14.27
C ILE A 42 16.18 4.95 15.07
N VAL A 43 15.93 3.80 14.43
CA VAL A 43 15.99 2.48 15.08
C VAL A 43 17.28 1.77 14.66
N GLN A 44 18.07 1.34 15.64
CA GLN A 44 19.25 0.50 15.39
C GLN A 44 18.82 -0.96 15.21
N THR A 45 19.25 -1.59 14.11
CA THR A 45 19.11 -3.03 13.88
C THR A 45 20.48 -3.71 13.84
N LYS A 46 20.50 -5.04 13.82
CA LYS A 46 21.73 -5.84 13.65
C LYS A 46 22.48 -5.61 12.34
N TYR A 47 21.87 -4.98 11.33
CA TYR A 47 22.48 -4.73 10.02
C TYR A 47 22.71 -3.24 9.73
N GLY A 48 22.20 -2.33 10.56
CA GLY A 48 22.33 -0.88 10.35
C GLY A 48 21.17 -0.09 10.94
N ARG A 49 21.21 1.23 10.78
CA ARG A 49 20.16 2.15 11.26
C ARG A 49 19.03 2.29 10.25
N LEU A 50 17.80 2.37 10.75
CA LEU A 50 16.56 2.54 9.97
C LEU A 50 15.82 3.81 10.41
N HIS A 51 15.16 4.45 9.46
CA HIS A 51 14.28 5.59 9.69
C HIS A 51 12.91 5.31 9.06
N GLY A 52 11.89 5.13 9.89
CA GLY A 52 10.52 4.82 9.46
C GLY A 52 9.68 6.06 9.18
N LEU A 53 8.41 5.83 8.84
CA LEU A 53 7.39 6.87 8.71
C LEU A 53 6.35 6.77 9.84
N ILE A 54 5.70 7.88 10.17
CA ILE A 54 4.51 7.93 11.00
C ILE A 54 3.29 8.07 10.08
N LEU A 55 2.40 7.10 10.17
CA LEU A 55 1.07 7.11 9.57
C LEU A 55 0.09 7.73 10.57
N PRO A 56 -0.51 8.90 10.31
CA PRO A 56 -1.32 9.60 11.31
C PRO A 56 -2.71 8.98 11.51
N LEU A 57 -3.19 8.16 10.57
CA LEU A 57 -4.45 7.39 10.64
C LEU A 57 -5.72 8.23 10.94
N GLU A 58 -5.71 9.50 10.55
CA GLU A 58 -6.71 10.53 10.91
C GLU A 58 -8.16 10.15 10.55
N HIS A 59 -8.35 9.38 9.46
CA HIS A 59 -9.65 8.88 9.03
C HIS A 59 -10.25 7.81 9.98
N TYR A 60 -9.44 7.21 10.87
CA TYR A 60 -9.86 6.18 11.81
C TYR A 60 -9.91 6.74 13.23
N ARG A 61 -11.10 7.24 13.61
CA ARG A 61 -11.38 8.00 14.84
C ARG A 61 -10.87 7.41 16.18
N PHE A 62 -10.51 6.12 16.22
CA PHE A 62 -10.05 5.41 17.40
C PHE A 62 -8.64 4.82 17.28
N LEU A 63 -7.93 5.02 16.15
CA LEU A 63 -6.56 4.57 15.98
C LEU A 63 -5.57 5.68 16.34
N ARG A 64 -4.51 5.32 17.07
CA ARG A 64 -3.36 6.22 17.27
C ARG A 64 -2.45 6.17 16.04
N PRO A 65 -1.67 7.24 15.76
CA PRO A 65 -0.63 7.19 14.75
C PRO A 65 0.32 6.00 14.92
N VAL A 66 0.66 5.34 13.81
CA VAL A 66 1.50 4.14 13.80
C VAL A 66 2.85 4.44 13.16
N GLU A 67 3.93 3.99 13.79
CA GLU A 67 5.26 3.99 13.16
C GLU A 67 5.41 2.73 12.28
N ALA A 68 5.71 2.94 11.01
CA ALA A 68 5.87 1.88 10.01
C ALA A 68 7.27 1.91 9.38
N PHE A 69 7.84 0.73 9.20
CA PHE A 69 9.13 0.55 8.53
C PHE A 69 8.93 -0.31 7.29
N LEU A 70 9.00 0.31 6.11
CA LEU A 70 8.76 -0.32 4.82
C LEU A 70 10.07 -0.63 4.09
N GLY A 71 10.08 -1.69 3.28
CA GLY A 71 11.23 -2.03 2.44
C GLY A 71 12.52 -2.38 3.21
N VAL A 72 12.40 -2.88 4.45
CA VAL A 72 13.53 -3.27 5.28
C VAL A 72 14.13 -4.59 4.77
N PRO A 73 15.38 -4.62 4.29
CA PRO A 73 15.99 -5.83 3.75
C PRO A 73 16.28 -6.83 4.88
N TYR A 74 15.71 -8.04 4.80
CA TYR A 74 15.98 -9.12 5.75
C TYR A 74 16.86 -10.25 5.19
N ALA A 75 17.16 -10.22 3.89
CA ALA A 75 17.92 -11.25 3.18
C ALA A 75 18.73 -10.67 2.02
N THR A 76 19.78 -11.38 1.58
CA THR A 76 20.42 -11.12 0.28
C THR A 76 19.42 -11.35 -0.85
N PRO A 77 19.37 -10.49 -1.89
CA PRO A 77 18.56 -10.76 -3.08
C PRO A 77 18.91 -12.12 -3.73
N PRO A 78 17.90 -12.97 -4.05
CA PRO A 78 18.11 -14.30 -4.62
C PRO A 78 18.38 -14.25 -6.14
N THR A 79 19.27 -13.34 -6.56
CA THR A 79 19.61 -13.08 -7.96
C THR A 79 20.90 -13.80 -8.37
N LYS A 80 21.07 -14.03 -9.69
CA LYS A 80 22.25 -14.67 -10.28
C LYS A 80 22.57 -16.02 -9.59
N GLN A 81 23.77 -16.16 -9.03
CA GLN A 81 24.26 -17.36 -8.34
C GLN A 81 23.45 -17.73 -7.08
N ASN A 82 22.71 -16.78 -6.49
CA ASN A 82 21.86 -17.05 -5.33
C ASN A 82 20.50 -17.66 -5.71
N ARG A 83 20.16 -17.75 -7.01
CA ARG A 83 18.91 -18.38 -7.46
C ARG A 83 18.91 -19.86 -7.07
N PHE A 84 17.83 -20.31 -6.44
CA PHE A 84 17.67 -21.68 -5.89
C PHE A 84 18.61 -22.05 -4.71
N SER A 85 19.47 -21.13 -4.24
CA SER A 85 20.24 -21.32 -3.01
C SER A 85 19.42 -21.01 -1.75
N PRO A 86 19.79 -21.54 -0.57
CA PRO A 86 19.20 -21.11 0.70
C PRO A 86 19.29 -19.60 0.93
N THR A 87 18.32 -19.03 1.64
CA THR A 87 18.29 -17.59 1.92
C THR A 87 19.44 -17.19 2.85
N ARG A 88 20.22 -16.17 2.47
CA ARG A 88 21.36 -15.64 3.26
C ARG A 88 21.01 -14.30 3.90
N ALA A 89 21.73 -13.94 4.96
CA ALA A 89 21.61 -12.62 5.62
C ALA A 89 21.97 -11.47 4.64
N PRO A 90 21.33 -10.30 4.73
CA PRO A 90 21.70 -9.14 3.97
C PRO A 90 23.08 -8.64 4.42
N ALA A 91 23.79 -7.95 3.54
CA ALA A 91 24.96 -7.18 3.94
C ALA A 91 24.51 -6.04 4.91
N PRO A 92 25.33 -5.70 5.92
CA PRO A 92 25.10 -4.48 6.69
C PRO A 92 25.22 -3.24 5.79
N TRP A 93 24.64 -2.13 6.24
CA TRP A 93 24.70 -0.84 5.54
C TRP A 93 25.16 0.28 6.47
N ASP A 94 25.96 1.18 5.93
CA ASP A 94 26.42 2.37 6.62
C ASP A 94 25.35 3.48 6.64
N GLY A 95 25.54 4.46 7.52
CA GLY A 95 24.65 5.63 7.61
C GLY A 95 23.30 5.32 8.27
N ILE A 96 22.22 5.83 7.66
CA ILE A 96 20.82 5.63 8.07
C ILE A 96 20.03 5.32 6.79
N ARG A 97 19.29 4.21 6.77
CA ARG A 97 18.44 3.83 5.64
C ARG A 97 17.00 4.31 5.89
N ILE A 98 16.48 5.09 4.95
CA ILE A 98 15.07 5.49 4.93
C ILE A 98 14.22 4.29 4.51
N SER A 99 13.17 4.02 5.28
CA SER A 99 12.24 2.89 5.13
C SER A 99 10.81 3.41 4.99
N ASP A 100 10.63 4.32 4.03
CA ASP A 100 9.39 5.06 3.75
C ASP A 100 8.51 4.41 2.64
N LYS A 101 9.08 3.49 1.86
CA LYS A 101 8.46 2.91 0.66
C LYS A 101 8.46 1.39 0.68
N TYR A 102 7.38 0.80 0.15
CA TYR A 102 7.39 -0.61 -0.22
C TYR A 102 8.48 -0.86 -1.28
N SER A 103 9.23 -1.95 -1.10
CA SER A 103 10.24 -2.35 -2.06
C SER A 103 9.63 -3.14 -3.22
N PRO A 104 10.34 -3.24 -4.37
CA PRO A 104 9.92 -4.03 -5.52
C PRO A 104 9.80 -5.53 -5.21
N VAL A 105 9.28 -6.25 -6.19
CA VAL A 105 8.47 -7.44 -5.96
C VAL A 105 8.76 -8.53 -7.01
N CYS A 106 8.92 -9.78 -6.57
CA CYS A 106 9.38 -10.95 -7.33
C CYS A 106 8.41 -11.40 -8.43
N PRO A 107 8.88 -11.78 -9.64
CA PRO A 107 7.98 -12.24 -10.72
C PRO A 107 6.98 -13.34 -10.33
N GLN A 108 5.68 -13.02 -10.43
CA GLN A 108 4.56 -13.94 -10.27
C GLN A 108 3.70 -13.90 -11.54
N ARG A 109 3.17 -15.05 -11.97
CA ARG A 109 2.15 -15.09 -13.04
C ARG A 109 0.82 -14.61 -12.48
N LEU A 110 0.23 -13.59 -13.09
CA LEU A 110 -1.12 -13.15 -12.76
C LEU A 110 -2.15 -14.19 -13.26
N PRO A 111 -3.27 -14.41 -12.55
CA PRO A 111 -4.35 -15.26 -13.03
C PRO A 111 -5.07 -14.59 -14.22
N ASN A 112 -5.85 -15.37 -14.98
CA ASN A 112 -6.78 -14.78 -15.93
C ASN A 112 -7.93 -14.09 -15.15
N ILE A 113 -8.09 -12.78 -15.35
CA ILE A 113 -9.08 -11.93 -14.64
C ILE A 113 -10.28 -11.57 -15.55
N GLN A 114 -10.47 -12.28 -16.67
CA GLN A 114 -11.64 -12.07 -17.56
C GLN A 114 -13.00 -12.23 -16.86
N ASN A 115 -13.05 -12.95 -15.74
CA ASN A 115 -14.20 -12.97 -14.83
C ASN A 115 -13.72 -12.53 -13.45
N GLU A 116 -13.94 -11.24 -13.13
CA GLU A 116 -13.50 -10.64 -11.87
C GLU A 116 -14.09 -11.36 -10.66
N THR A 117 -15.37 -11.76 -10.71
CA THR A 117 -16.06 -12.43 -9.60
C THR A 117 -15.35 -13.72 -9.18
N ALA A 118 -14.96 -14.55 -10.15
CA ALA A 118 -14.20 -15.78 -9.90
C ALA A 118 -12.73 -15.52 -9.53
N ALA A 119 -12.14 -14.42 -10.00
CA ALA A 119 -10.79 -14.03 -9.63
C ALA A 119 -10.71 -13.52 -8.18
N LEU A 120 -11.74 -12.82 -7.70
CA LEU A 120 -11.84 -12.29 -6.33
C LEU A 120 -12.14 -13.35 -5.27
N GLU A 121 -12.78 -14.47 -5.66
CA GLU A 121 -12.87 -15.66 -4.81
C GLU A 121 -11.47 -16.26 -4.52
N LYS A 122 -10.55 -16.16 -5.50
CA LYS A 122 -9.20 -16.73 -5.42
C LYS A 122 -8.13 -15.76 -4.94
N MET A 123 -8.38 -14.44 -4.96
CA MET A 123 -7.41 -13.43 -4.55
C MET A 123 -8.05 -12.28 -3.75
N PRO A 124 -7.52 -11.92 -2.56
CA PRO A 124 -7.98 -10.75 -1.84
C PRO A 124 -7.64 -9.45 -2.60
N ARG A 125 -8.62 -8.54 -2.64
CA ARG A 125 -8.49 -7.21 -3.27
C ARG A 125 -7.33 -6.43 -2.62
N GLY A 126 -6.24 -6.24 -3.37
CA GLY A 126 -5.07 -5.47 -2.94
C GLY A 126 -3.70 -6.13 -3.18
N GLY A 127 -3.65 -7.44 -3.46
CA GLY A 127 -2.40 -8.21 -3.68
C GLY A 127 -1.67 -7.97 -5.01
N GLY A 128 -1.85 -6.78 -5.62
CA GLY A 128 -1.47 -6.47 -7.00
C GLY A 128 -0.06 -5.93 -7.18
N THR A 129 0.95 -6.72 -6.79
CA THR A 129 2.25 -6.85 -7.47
C THR A 129 3.14 -7.72 -6.57
N SER A 130 3.08 -9.03 -6.77
CA SER A 130 4.28 -9.87 -6.87
C SER A 130 5.25 -10.08 -5.68
N GLN A 131 5.09 -9.57 -4.45
CA GLN A 131 5.87 -9.95 -3.23
C GLN A 131 7.43 -10.13 -3.32
N THR A 132 8.26 -9.30 -2.66
CA THR A 132 9.65 -9.72 -2.26
C THR A 132 9.73 -9.94 -0.76
N LYS A 133 10.71 -10.74 -0.35
CA LYS A 133 11.24 -10.90 1.01
C LYS A 133 11.69 -9.56 1.67
N TYR A 134 10.71 -8.71 1.99
CA TYR A 134 10.83 -7.55 2.88
C TYR A 134 9.76 -7.68 3.95
N LEU A 135 10.13 -7.42 5.21
CA LEU A 135 9.18 -7.45 6.31
C LEU A 135 8.50 -6.08 6.39
N VAL A 136 7.16 -6.06 6.40
CA VAL A 136 6.43 -4.88 6.87
C VAL A 136 6.44 -4.95 8.39
N MET A 137 7.37 -4.23 9.03
CA MET A 137 7.28 -4.02 10.47
C MET A 137 6.27 -2.91 10.74
N GLN A 138 5.05 -3.33 11.02
CA GLN A 138 4.05 -2.49 11.67
C GLN A 138 4.25 -2.63 13.18
N THR A 139 4.84 -1.62 13.82
CA THR A 139 5.00 -1.64 15.28
C THR A 139 3.64 -1.32 15.90
N ILE A 140 2.88 -2.37 16.23
CA ILE A 140 1.76 -2.26 17.16
C ILE A 140 2.35 -1.90 18.52
N LEU A 141 2.13 -0.66 18.97
CA LEU A 141 2.50 -0.20 20.30
C LEU A 141 1.61 -0.90 21.35
N THR A 142 2.06 -2.05 21.83
CA THR A 142 1.57 -2.64 23.08
C THR A 142 2.24 -1.94 24.26
N HIS A 143 1.62 -0.87 24.77
CA HIS A 143 1.71 -0.49 26.17
C HIS A 143 0.53 0.39 26.59
#